data_AF-A0A453GGR8-F1
#
_entry.id   AF-A0A453GGR8-F1
#
_cell.length_a   1.000
_cell.length_b   1.000
_cell.length_c   1.000
_cell.angle_alpha   90.00
_cell.angle_beta   90.00
_cell.angle_gamma   90.00
#
_symmetry.space_group_name_H-M   'P 1'
#
loop_
_entity.id
_entity.type
_entity.pdbx_description
1 polymer ?
#
loop_
_entity_poly.entity_id
_entity_poly.type
_entity_poly.pdbx_seq_one_letter_code
_entity_poly.pdbx_strand_id
1 'polypeptide(L)'
;MNVMNCLASRSNEDSITCILKNIVNTNSILKGTLQSGEPLAKCFDCWQHLQLQVVEYINSDAPCLIDSQHRGLIQRLKGKTGRFRGNLSGKRTEYTGRTVISPDPNLRITEVAIPILMARVLTYPERVSYYNIEKLRQCIRNGPHKHPGANFILQPDGTKLHLKYCDRRIAARDLKYGCIVERHLEDGDIVLFNRQPSLHRMSIMSHR
;
A
#
# COMPACT_ATOMS: atom_id res chain seq x y z
N MET A 1 17.76 -43.61 -7.43
CA MET A 1 17.24 -43.21 -6.11
C MET A 1 16.33 -42.03 -6.34
N ASN A 2 15.02 -42.26 -6.19
CA ASN A 2 13.97 -41.40 -6.75
C ASN A 2 14.07 -39.97 -6.24
N VAL A 3 14.23 -39.05 -7.19
CA VAL A 3 13.99 -37.62 -7.03
C VAL A 3 12.52 -37.49 -6.68
N MET A 4 12.23 -37.33 -5.40
CA MET A 4 10.90 -37.04 -4.89
C MET A 4 10.57 -35.62 -5.35
N ASN A 5 10.07 -35.52 -6.59
CA ASN A 5 9.37 -34.35 -7.09
C ASN A 5 8.30 -34.02 -6.05
N CYS A 6 8.56 -33.00 -5.24
CA CYS A 6 7.52 -32.34 -4.47
C CYS A 6 6.55 -31.79 -5.50
N LEU A 7 5.48 -32.56 -5.72
CA LEU A 7 4.24 -32.13 -6.32
C LEU A 7 3.99 -30.71 -5.84
N ALA A 8 4.03 -29.76 -6.77
CA ALA A 8 3.51 -28.42 -6.57
C ALA A 8 2.03 -28.56 -6.23
N SER A 9 1.72 -28.77 -4.95
CA SER A 9 0.37 -28.65 -4.46
C SER A 9 -0.09 -27.25 -4.82
N ARG A 10 -1.25 -27.14 -5.48
CA ARG A 10 -1.92 -25.87 -5.84
C ARG A 10 -2.38 -25.11 -4.59
N SER A 11 -1.44 -24.79 -3.71
CA SER A 11 -1.65 -24.10 -2.45
C SER A 11 -1.11 -22.69 -2.62
N ASN A 12 -1.95 -21.67 -2.41
CA ASN A 12 -1.53 -20.26 -2.43
C ASN A 12 -0.82 -19.86 -1.13
N GLU A 13 -0.21 -20.82 -0.44
CA GLU A 13 0.50 -20.57 0.82
C GLU A 13 1.78 -19.79 0.54
N ASP A 14 2.09 -18.85 1.43
CA ASP A 14 3.28 -18.03 1.30
C ASP A 14 4.55 -18.88 1.49
N SER A 15 5.61 -18.59 0.74
CA SER A 15 6.84 -19.40 0.73
C SER A 15 7.47 -19.56 2.11
N ILE A 16 7.38 -18.53 2.97
CA ILE A 16 7.87 -18.56 4.35
C ILE A 16 7.09 -19.56 5.19
N THR A 17 5.77 -19.64 4.99
CA THR A 17 4.89 -20.59 5.67
C THR A 17 5.24 -22.02 5.28
N CYS A 18 5.52 -22.27 4.00
CA CYS A 18 5.98 -23.57 3.53
C CYS A 18 7.30 -23.99 4.20
N ILE A 19 8.28 -23.08 4.27
CA ILE A 19 9.56 -23.36 4.95
C ILE A 19 9.33 -23.65 6.45
N LEU A 20 8.49 -22.85 7.13
CA LEU A 20 8.17 -23.07 8.55
C LEU A 20 7.50 -24.42 8.79
N LYS A 21 6.56 -24.80 7.93
CA LYS A 21 5.91 -26.12 7.98
C LYS A 21 6.95 -27.24 7.88
N ASN A 22 7.90 -27.11 6.96
CA ASN A 22 8.99 -28.07 6.81
C ASN A 22 9.88 -28.14 8.06
N ILE A 23 10.25 -26.99 8.65
CA ILE A 23 11.03 -26.92 9.89
C ILE A 23 10.32 -27.65 11.03
N VAL A 24 9.03 -27.40 11.24
CA VAL A 24 8.24 -28.03 12.31
C VAL A 24 8.14 -29.54 12.11
N ASN A 25 7.93 -29.97 10.87
CA ASN A 25 7.86 -31.40 10.53
C ASN A 25 9.20 -32.10 10.78
N THR A 26 10.31 -31.56 10.27
CA THR A 26 11.67 -32.11 10.47
C THR A 26 12.03 -32.16 11.95
N ASN A 27 11.69 -31.13 12.72
CA ASN A 27 11.93 -31.09 14.16
C ASN A 27 11.14 -32.18 14.92
N SER A 28 9.90 -32.43 14.51
CA SER A 28 9.07 -33.50 15.10
C SER A 28 9.64 -34.88 14.79
N ILE A 29 10.13 -35.09 13.56
CA ILE A 29 10.81 -36.32 13.14
C ILE A 29 12.09 -36.53 13.97
N LEU A 30 12.95 -35.51 14.07
CA LEU A 30 14.19 -35.57 14.85
C LEU A 30 13.93 -35.90 16.32
N LYS A 31 12.88 -35.33 16.92
CA LYS A 31 12.49 -35.64 18.30
C LYS A 31 12.08 -37.11 18.44
N GLY A 32 11.33 -37.64 17.46
CA GLY A 32 10.93 -39.05 17.42
C GLY A 32 12.11 -40.02 17.24
N THR A 33 13.08 -39.70 16.37
CA THR A 33 14.26 -40.55 16.16
C THR A 33 15.16 -40.61 17.40
N LEU A 34 15.31 -39.49 18.12
CA LEU A 34 16.04 -39.43 19.38
C LEU A 34 15.38 -40.27 20.49
N GLN A 35 14.04 -40.20 20.61
CA GLN A 35 13.31 -40.99 21.60
C GLN A 35 13.30 -42.49 21.31
N SER A 36 13.30 -42.86 20.02
CA SER A 36 13.28 -44.25 19.58
C SER A 36 14.66 -44.93 19.64
N GLY A 37 15.73 -44.18 19.94
CA GLY A 37 17.09 -44.71 20.03
C GLY A 37 17.69 -45.11 18.67
N GLU A 38 17.35 -44.40 17.60
CA GLU A 38 17.89 -44.68 16.27
C GLU A 38 19.40 -44.39 16.14
N PRO A 39 20.10 -44.96 15.14
CA PRO A 39 21.53 -44.72 14.93
C PRO A 39 21.89 -43.24 14.85
N LEU A 40 23.00 -42.86 15.49
CA LEU A 40 23.47 -41.48 15.55
C LEU A 40 23.68 -40.84 14.17
N ALA A 41 24.06 -41.63 13.15
CA ALA A 41 24.21 -41.15 11.78
C ALA A 41 22.90 -40.56 11.23
N LYS A 42 21.77 -41.25 11.43
CA LYS A 42 20.46 -40.78 10.97
C LYS A 42 20.02 -39.53 11.75
N CYS A 43 20.31 -39.47 13.05
CA CYS A 43 20.04 -38.27 13.85
C CYS A 43 20.86 -37.07 13.35
N PHE A 44 22.13 -37.28 12.99
CA PHE A 44 22.99 -36.24 12.44
C PHE A 44 22.49 -35.73 11.09
N ASP A 45 22.06 -36.63 10.19
CA ASP A 45 21.47 -36.25 8.90
C ASP A 45 20.20 -35.41 9.06
N CYS A 46 19.29 -35.81 9.98
CA CYS A 46 18.09 -35.04 10.30
C CYS A 46 18.42 -33.67 10.89
N TRP A 47 19.43 -33.59 11.75
CA TRP A 47 19.92 -32.33 12.31
C TRP A 47 20.47 -31.40 11.22
N GLN A 48 21.30 -31.93 10.31
CA GLN A 48 21.84 -31.16 9.20
C GLN A 48 20.73 -30.68 8.25
N HIS A 49 19.71 -31.51 7.99
CA HIS A 49 18.56 -31.11 7.19
C HIS A 49 17.76 -29.97 7.84
N LEU A 50 17.50 -30.08 9.15
CA LEU A 50 16.83 -29.02 9.91
C LEU A 50 17.61 -27.71 9.86
N GLN A 51 18.94 -27.78 10.01
CA GLN A 51 19.82 -26.63 9.94
C GLN A 51 19.72 -25.93 8.57
N LEU A 52 19.73 -26.68 7.47
CA LEU A 52 19.59 -26.10 6.12
C LEU A 52 18.23 -25.41 5.93
N GLN A 53 17.14 -25.99 6.44
CA GLN A 53 15.81 -25.37 6.36
C GLN A 53 15.73 -24.05 7.15
N VAL A 54 16.36 -23.99 8.33
CA VAL A 54 16.45 -22.75 9.14
C VAL A 54 17.31 -21.71 8.42
N VAL A 55 18.40 -22.12 7.77
CA VAL A 55 19.22 -21.23 6.96
C VAL A 55 18.40 -20.68 5.78
N GLU A 56 17.67 -21.52 5.05
CA GLU A 56 16.81 -21.10 3.94
C GLU A 56 15.71 -20.12 4.37
N TYR A 57 15.14 -20.32 5.56
CA TYR A 57 14.14 -19.43 6.16
C TYR A 57 14.67 -18.00 6.35
N ILE A 58 15.90 -17.87 6.86
CA ILE A 58 16.53 -16.57 7.10
C ILE A 58 17.11 -16.00 5.81
N ASN A 59 18.00 -16.75 5.17
CA ASN A 59 18.77 -16.35 3.99
C ASN A 59 18.80 -17.47 2.94
N SER A 60 17.89 -17.38 1.97
CA SER A 60 17.82 -18.36 0.88
C SER A 60 18.99 -18.27 -0.10
N ASP A 61 19.68 -17.13 -0.17
CA ASP A 61 20.87 -16.96 -1.02
C ASP A 61 22.17 -17.40 -0.32
N ALA A 62 22.07 -18.16 0.78
CA ALA A 62 23.26 -18.66 1.47
C ALA A 62 24.00 -19.69 0.58
N PRO A 63 25.34 -19.66 0.51
CA PRO A 63 26.12 -20.53 -0.39
C PRO A 63 26.00 -22.02 -0.06
N CYS A 64 25.52 -22.37 1.14
CA CYS A 64 25.29 -23.75 1.57
C CYS A 64 24.01 -24.37 0.98
N LEU A 65 23.17 -23.57 0.33
CA LEU A 65 21.89 -24.01 -0.25
C LEU A 65 22.06 -24.22 -1.75
N ILE A 66 21.56 -25.36 -2.23
CA ILE A 66 21.52 -25.70 -3.66
C ILE A 66 20.12 -25.34 -4.15
N ASP A 67 20.01 -24.32 -5.02
CA ASP A 67 18.77 -23.84 -5.65
C ASP A 67 17.55 -23.74 -4.71
N SER A 68 17.58 -22.76 -3.80
CA SER A 68 16.41 -22.45 -2.98
C SER A 68 15.26 -21.93 -3.87
N GLN A 69 14.13 -22.65 -3.91
CA GLN A 69 12.95 -22.21 -4.64
C GLN A 69 12.15 -21.13 -3.89
N HIS A 70 12.42 -20.95 -2.59
CA HIS A 70 11.66 -20.07 -1.71
C HIS A 70 12.38 -18.73 -1.43
N ARG A 71 11.61 -17.67 -1.20
CA ARG A 71 12.13 -16.37 -0.74
C ARG A 71 12.04 -16.24 0.78
N GLY A 72 13.18 -16.42 1.45
CA GLY A 72 13.38 -16.20 2.87
C GLY A 72 13.31 -14.74 3.29
N LEU A 73 13.51 -14.49 4.58
CA LEU A 73 13.29 -13.18 5.21
C LEU A 73 14.20 -12.08 4.64
N ILE A 74 15.51 -12.35 4.56
CA ILE A 74 16.48 -11.35 4.08
C ILE A 74 16.18 -10.93 2.64
N GLN A 75 15.78 -11.87 1.78
CA GLN A 75 15.48 -11.58 0.38
C GLN A 75 14.24 -10.70 0.21
N ARG A 76 13.31 -10.73 1.16
CA ARG A 76 12.15 -9.81 1.18
C ARG A 76 12.52 -8.42 1.67
N LEU A 77 13.54 -8.31 2.51
CA LEU A 77 14.00 -7.04 3.06
C LEU A 77 14.94 -6.31 2.08
N LYS A 78 15.88 -7.03 1.47
CA LYS A 78 16.91 -6.47 0.57
C LYS A 78 16.41 -6.29 -0.87
N GLY A 79 17.18 -5.56 -1.66
CA GLY A 79 16.93 -5.35 -3.09
C GLY A 79 16.05 -4.14 -3.42
N LYS A 80 15.88 -3.87 -4.73
CA LYS A 80 15.13 -2.71 -5.23
C LYS A 80 13.65 -2.79 -4.91
N THR A 81 13.08 -3.99 -4.97
CA THR A 81 11.68 -4.30 -4.66
C THR A 81 11.46 -4.81 -3.23
N GLY A 82 12.52 -4.87 -2.42
CA GLY A 82 12.44 -5.28 -1.02
C GLY A 82 11.70 -4.27 -0.15
N ARG A 83 11.33 -4.66 1.08
CA ARG A 83 10.51 -3.83 1.97
C ARG A 83 11.17 -2.51 2.36
N PHE A 84 12.48 -2.48 2.58
CA PHE A 84 13.15 -1.23 2.97
C PHE A 84 13.05 -0.18 1.86
N ARG A 85 13.50 -0.51 0.64
CA ARG A 85 13.51 0.45 -0.46
C ARG A 85 12.13 0.64 -1.10
N GLY A 86 11.39 -0.44 -1.29
CA GLY A 86 10.12 -0.45 -2.01
C GLY A 86 8.91 -0.02 -1.18
N ASN A 87 8.93 -0.17 0.15
CA ASN A 87 7.78 0.16 0.99
C ASN A 87 8.05 1.31 1.97
N LEU A 88 9.27 1.40 2.50
CA LEU A 88 9.62 2.46 3.45
C LEU A 88 10.17 3.69 2.73
N SER A 89 11.16 3.54 1.84
CA SER A 89 11.73 4.69 1.11
C SER A 89 10.87 5.20 -0.05
N GLY A 90 10.04 4.33 -0.64
CA GLY A 90 9.23 4.66 -1.82
C GLY A 90 7.84 4.04 -1.77
N LYS A 91 6.97 4.56 -0.90
CA LYS A 91 5.59 4.04 -0.75
C LYS A 91 4.66 4.63 -1.81
N ARG A 92 3.65 3.86 -2.22
CA ARG A 92 2.49 4.42 -2.92
C ARG A 92 1.70 5.31 -1.98
N THR A 93 1.34 6.49 -2.45
CA THR A 93 0.61 7.50 -1.70
C THR A 93 -0.77 7.72 -2.30
N GLU A 94 -1.76 7.86 -1.42
CA GLU A 94 -3.11 8.26 -1.80
C GLU A 94 -3.16 9.75 -2.20
N TYR A 95 -4.28 10.19 -2.77
CA TYR A 95 -4.50 11.58 -3.20
C TYR A 95 -3.50 12.09 -4.26
N THR A 96 -3.08 11.20 -5.15
CA THR A 96 -2.26 11.55 -6.31
C THR A 96 -2.98 11.17 -7.59
N GLY A 97 -2.64 11.83 -8.70
CA GLY A 97 -3.03 11.36 -10.02
C GLY A 97 -1.98 11.71 -11.06
N ARG A 98 -2.06 11.02 -12.20
CA ARG A 98 -1.08 11.10 -13.28
C ARG A 98 -1.81 11.15 -14.60
N THR A 99 -1.46 12.12 -15.44
CA THR A 99 -2.02 12.28 -16.78
C THR A 99 -0.94 12.77 -17.75
N VAL A 100 -1.26 12.80 -19.05
CA VAL A 100 -0.42 13.36 -20.10
C VAL A 100 -0.42 14.89 -19.99
N ILE A 101 0.74 15.50 -20.23
CA ILE A 101 0.90 16.96 -20.23
C ILE A 101 0.72 17.52 -21.65
N SER A 102 0.11 18.69 -21.75
CA SER A 102 -0.03 19.47 -22.98
C SER A 102 0.30 20.93 -22.72
N PRO A 103 0.93 21.64 -23.66
CA PRO A 103 1.25 23.06 -23.49
C PRO A 103 -0.02 23.91 -23.62
N ASP A 104 -0.16 24.92 -22.74
CA ASP A 104 -1.19 25.95 -22.86
C ASP A 104 -0.54 27.33 -22.61
N PRO A 105 -0.48 28.21 -23.63
CA PRO A 105 0.15 29.52 -23.50
C PRO A 105 -0.67 30.53 -22.68
N ASN A 106 -1.94 30.24 -22.38
CA ASN A 106 -2.81 31.17 -21.64
C ASN A 106 -2.67 31.04 -20.12
N LEU A 107 -2.00 29.99 -19.64
CA LEU A 107 -1.78 29.75 -18.20
C LEU A 107 -0.54 30.47 -17.70
N ARG A 108 -0.59 30.92 -16.44
CA ARG A 108 0.60 31.49 -15.78
C ARG A 108 1.58 30.37 -15.46
N ILE A 109 2.86 30.74 -15.32
CA ILE A 109 3.95 29.80 -14.96
C ILE A 109 3.67 29.07 -13.63
N THR A 110 2.95 29.72 -12.72
CA THR A 110 2.58 29.18 -11.41
C THR A 110 1.32 28.33 -11.41
N GLU A 111 0.62 28.23 -12.53
CA GLU A 111 -0.68 27.56 -12.64
C GLU A 111 -0.55 26.22 -13.37
N VAL A 112 -1.42 25.27 -13.03
CA VAL A 112 -1.55 24.01 -13.74
C VAL A 112 -3.02 23.66 -13.94
N ALA A 113 -3.42 23.44 -15.19
CA ALA A 113 -4.77 22.99 -15.48
C ALA A 113 -4.94 21.51 -15.07
N ILE A 114 -5.89 21.24 -14.18
CA ILE A 114 -6.28 19.89 -13.78
C ILE A 114 -7.60 19.52 -14.48
N PRO A 115 -7.67 18.38 -15.19
CA PRO A 115 -8.93 17.94 -15.79
C PRO A 115 -10.03 17.75 -14.74
N ILE A 116 -11.26 18.20 -15.04
CA ILE A 116 -12.41 18.13 -14.12
C ILE A 116 -12.65 16.71 -13.58
N LEU A 117 -12.44 15.68 -14.42
CA LEU A 117 -12.57 14.28 -14.00
C LEU A 117 -11.60 13.93 -12.86
N MET A 118 -10.38 14.45 -12.92
CA MET A 118 -9.36 14.24 -11.88
C MET A 118 -9.64 15.11 -10.66
N ALA A 119 -10.05 16.37 -10.85
CA ALA A 119 -10.42 17.27 -9.75
C ALA A 119 -11.61 16.76 -8.91
N ARG A 120 -12.52 15.98 -9.51
CA ARG A 120 -13.64 15.33 -8.81
C ARG A 120 -13.24 14.10 -7.99
N VAL A 121 -12.17 13.43 -8.38
CA VAL A 121 -11.65 12.24 -7.68
C VAL A 121 -10.72 12.67 -6.55
N LEU A 122 -9.84 13.63 -6.82
CA LEU A 122 -8.96 14.21 -5.81
C LEU A 122 -9.76 15.11 -4.87
N THR A 123 -9.52 14.94 -3.57
CA THR A 123 -10.25 15.67 -2.54
C THR A 123 -9.32 16.34 -1.56
N TYR A 124 -9.76 17.48 -1.05
CA TYR A 124 -9.13 18.18 0.04
C TYR A 124 -10.01 18.12 1.30
N PRO A 125 -9.49 17.64 2.45
CA PRO A 125 -10.24 17.61 3.70
C PRO A 125 -10.32 19.03 4.28
N GLU A 126 -11.46 19.70 4.09
CA GLU A 126 -11.70 21.02 4.64
C GLU A 126 -12.51 20.94 5.94
N ARG A 127 -11.99 21.51 7.02
CA ARG A 127 -12.69 21.55 8.31
C ARG A 127 -13.78 22.62 8.28
N VAL A 128 -14.98 22.24 8.69
CA VAL A 128 -16.14 23.14 8.77
C VAL A 128 -15.92 24.15 9.88
N SER A 129 -15.94 25.42 9.48
CA SER A 129 -15.80 26.61 10.30
C SER A 129 -16.96 27.57 10.01
N TYR A 130 -17.06 28.65 10.78
CA TYR A 130 -18.06 29.70 10.58
C TYR A 130 -17.99 30.30 9.16
N TYR A 131 -16.78 30.50 8.62
CA TYR A 131 -16.57 31.19 7.34
C TYR A 131 -16.94 30.36 6.10
N ASN A 132 -16.78 29.04 6.15
CA ASN A 132 -16.89 28.16 4.98
C ASN A 132 -18.13 27.25 4.99
N ILE A 133 -18.93 27.27 6.07
CA ILE A 133 -20.05 26.35 6.25
C ILE A 133 -21.04 26.40 5.08
N GLU A 134 -21.37 27.60 4.58
CA GLU A 134 -22.34 27.73 3.50
C GLU A 134 -21.80 27.22 2.16
N LYS A 135 -20.50 27.46 1.90
CA LYS A 135 -19.79 26.90 0.75
C LYS A 135 -19.81 25.36 0.80
N LEU A 136 -19.44 24.78 1.93
CA LEU A 136 -19.37 23.32 2.09
C LEU A 136 -20.75 22.67 2.01
N ARG A 137 -21.80 23.32 2.53
CA ARG A 137 -23.19 22.89 2.33
C ARG A 137 -23.55 22.82 0.85
N GLN A 138 -23.15 23.81 0.06
CA GLN A 138 -23.39 23.80 -1.38
C GLN A 138 -22.62 22.67 -2.08
N CYS A 139 -21.36 22.43 -1.71
CA CYS A 139 -20.57 21.31 -2.24
C CYS A 139 -21.22 19.96 -1.92
N ILE A 140 -21.77 19.79 -0.71
CA ILE A 140 -22.50 18.57 -0.31
C ILE A 140 -23.79 18.40 -1.14
N ARG A 141 -24.54 19.48 -1.36
CA ARG A 141 -25.76 19.46 -2.21
C ARG A 141 -25.44 19.06 -3.64
N ASN A 142 -24.36 19.59 -4.21
CA ASN A 142 -23.88 19.22 -5.55
C ASN A 142 -23.44 17.74 -5.61
N GLY A 143 -22.81 17.25 -4.55
CA GLY A 143 -22.39 15.85 -4.39
C GLY A 143 -21.18 15.46 -5.26
N PRO A 144 -20.92 14.15 -5.46
CA PRO A 144 -19.75 13.67 -6.20
C PRO A 144 -19.88 13.82 -7.73
N HIS A 145 -21.13 13.93 -8.19
CA HIS A 145 -21.66 14.25 -9.53
C HIS A 145 -21.05 15.46 -10.26
N LYS A 146 -20.96 16.56 -9.53
CA LYS A 146 -20.90 17.90 -10.12
C LYS A 146 -19.77 18.66 -9.45
N HIS A 147 -18.89 19.22 -10.25
CA HIS A 147 -17.83 20.09 -9.79
C HIS A 147 -18.34 21.55 -9.80
N PRO A 148 -18.07 22.37 -8.76
CA PRO A 148 -17.45 22.01 -7.47
C PRO A 148 -18.41 21.22 -6.57
N GLY A 149 -17.90 20.19 -5.90
CA GLY A 149 -18.69 19.25 -5.11
C GLY A 149 -17.89 18.61 -3.98
N ALA A 150 -18.44 17.54 -3.39
CA ALA A 150 -17.79 16.80 -2.33
C ALA A 150 -18.09 15.30 -2.42
N ASN A 151 -17.19 14.47 -1.90
CA ASN A 151 -17.31 13.01 -1.94
C ASN A 151 -17.68 12.42 -0.58
N PHE A 152 -17.11 12.94 0.50
CA PHE A 152 -17.27 12.40 1.84
C PHE A 152 -17.43 13.48 2.91
N ILE A 153 -18.14 13.12 3.99
CA ILE A 153 -18.18 13.89 5.23
C ILE A 153 -17.63 13.00 6.34
N LEU A 154 -16.63 13.49 7.04
CA LEU A 154 -16.07 12.88 8.24
C LEU A 154 -16.64 13.60 9.46
N GLN A 155 -17.36 12.85 10.29
CA GLN A 155 -17.89 13.33 11.55
C GLN A 155 -16.79 13.34 12.62
N PRO A 156 -16.93 14.14 13.70
CA PRO A 156 -15.97 14.15 14.81
C PRO A 156 -15.75 12.78 15.44
N ASP A 157 -16.77 11.91 15.40
CA ASP A 157 -16.72 10.54 15.93
C ASP A 157 -15.90 9.57 15.05
N GLY A 158 -15.31 10.06 13.95
CA GLY A 158 -14.53 9.25 13.00
C GLY A 158 -15.36 8.54 11.94
N THR A 159 -16.70 8.65 12.00
CA THR A 159 -17.59 8.06 11.00
C THR A 159 -17.47 8.79 9.67
N LYS A 160 -17.12 8.06 8.61
CA LYS A 160 -17.00 8.57 7.24
C LYS A 160 -18.26 8.24 6.43
N LEU A 161 -19.01 9.28 6.09
CA LEU A 161 -20.24 9.19 5.30
C LEU A 161 -19.93 9.46 3.83
N HIS A 162 -20.33 8.56 2.93
CA HIS A 162 -20.17 8.75 1.49
C HIS A 162 -21.41 9.43 0.89
N LEU A 163 -21.22 10.58 0.25
CA LEU A 163 -22.29 11.38 -0.35
C LEU A 163 -22.99 10.74 -1.56
N LYS A 164 -22.47 9.62 -2.08
CA LYS A 164 -23.12 8.86 -3.15
C LYS A 164 -24.38 8.13 -2.68
N TYR A 165 -24.38 7.67 -1.43
CA TYR A 165 -25.42 6.79 -0.88
C TYR A 165 -26.28 7.47 0.20
N CYS A 166 -26.06 8.76 0.45
CA CYS A 166 -26.76 9.52 1.48
C CYS A 166 -27.67 10.60 0.87
N ASP A 167 -28.73 10.93 1.60
CA ASP A 167 -29.55 12.11 1.33
C ASP A 167 -28.77 13.41 1.56
N ARG A 168 -28.22 13.93 0.46
CA ARG A 168 -27.41 15.14 0.39
C ARG A 168 -28.07 16.37 1.05
N ARG A 169 -29.40 16.47 0.99
CA ARG A 169 -30.16 17.60 1.58
C ARG A 169 -30.11 17.55 3.11
N ILE A 170 -30.30 16.37 3.69
CA ILE A 170 -30.27 16.15 5.14
C ILE A 170 -28.83 16.32 5.63
N ALA A 171 -27.86 15.70 4.95
CA ALA A 171 -26.44 15.81 5.28
C ALA A 171 -25.93 17.27 5.26
N ALA A 172 -26.37 18.09 4.30
CA ALA A 172 -26.00 19.51 4.27
C ALA A 172 -26.67 20.32 5.40
N ARG A 173 -27.93 20.03 5.72
CA ARG A 173 -28.65 20.72 6.81
C ARG A 173 -28.02 20.42 8.16
N ASP A 174 -27.70 19.14 8.38
CA ASP A 174 -27.22 18.64 9.67
C ASP A 174 -25.68 18.78 9.81
N LEU A 175 -25.02 19.49 8.87
CA LEU A 175 -23.60 19.79 8.93
C LEU A 175 -23.28 20.69 10.12
N LYS A 176 -22.43 20.21 11.02
CA LYS A 176 -21.99 20.90 12.24
C LYS A 176 -20.56 21.43 12.10
N TYR A 177 -20.24 22.43 12.91
CA TYR A 177 -18.86 22.90 13.06
C TYR A 177 -17.96 21.79 13.58
N GLY A 178 -16.73 21.74 13.08
CA GLY A 178 -15.77 20.71 13.45
C GLY A 178 -15.84 19.41 12.63
N CYS A 179 -16.90 19.19 11.85
CA CYS A 179 -16.89 18.15 10.82
C CYS A 179 -15.82 18.46 9.76
N ILE A 180 -15.36 17.44 9.04
CA ILE A 180 -14.45 17.59 7.91
C ILE A 180 -15.19 17.15 6.65
N VAL A 181 -15.15 17.98 5.61
CA VAL A 181 -15.75 17.68 4.31
C VAL A 181 -14.62 17.46 3.31
N GLU A 182 -14.57 16.28 2.70
CA GLU A 182 -13.67 15.99 1.60
C GLU A 182 -14.29 16.55 0.31
N ARG A 183 -14.05 17.85 0.08
CA ARG A 183 -14.48 18.55 -1.13
C ARG A 183 -13.56 18.20 -2.31
N HIS A 184 -14.05 18.38 -3.53
CA HIS A 184 -13.25 18.31 -4.75
C HIS A 184 -12.14 19.38 -4.71
N LEU A 185 -11.07 19.14 -5.47
CA LEU A 185 -10.11 20.22 -5.75
C LEU A 185 -10.82 21.36 -6.46
N GLU A 186 -10.45 22.59 -6.12
CA GLU A 186 -11.00 23.84 -6.65
C GLU A 186 -9.86 24.74 -7.13
N ASP A 187 -10.19 25.72 -7.97
CA ASP A 187 -9.22 26.67 -8.51
C ASP A 187 -8.50 27.43 -7.37
N GLY A 188 -7.17 27.48 -7.44
CA GLY A 188 -6.33 28.13 -6.43
C GLY A 188 -5.84 27.20 -5.31
N ASP A 189 -6.29 25.95 -5.27
CA ASP A 189 -5.71 24.94 -4.39
C ASP A 189 -4.25 24.65 -4.77
N ILE A 190 -3.38 24.56 -3.77
CA ILE A 190 -1.96 24.31 -4.01
C ILE A 190 -1.74 22.80 -4.19
N VAL A 191 -1.18 22.43 -5.34
CA VAL A 191 -0.82 21.05 -5.68
C VAL A 191 0.68 20.90 -5.90
N LEU A 192 1.23 19.75 -5.53
CA LEU A 192 2.60 19.39 -5.87
C LEU A 192 2.62 18.72 -7.25
N PHE A 193 3.32 19.33 -8.19
CA PHE A 193 3.55 18.78 -9.51
C PHE A 193 4.95 18.18 -9.60
N ASN A 194 5.06 17.00 -10.22
CA ASN A 194 6.33 16.29 -10.37
C ASN A 194 6.48 15.71 -11.77
N ARG A 195 7.71 15.74 -12.31
CA ARG A 195 8.09 14.99 -13.51
C ARG A 195 9.24 14.03 -13.21
N GLN A 196 8.96 12.73 -13.32
CA GLN A 196 9.97 11.68 -13.15
C GLN A 196 10.90 11.63 -14.37
N PRO A 197 12.22 11.40 -14.21
CA PRO A 197 12.95 11.19 -12.96
C PRO A 197 13.26 12.50 -12.21
N SER A 198 13.07 12.49 -10.88
CA SER A 198 13.24 13.67 -10.04
C SER A 198 14.68 13.73 -9.48
N LEU A 199 15.63 14.24 -10.28
CA LEU A 199 17.03 14.38 -9.88
C LEU A 199 17.32 15.72 -9.18
N HIS A 200 16.51 16.75 -9.47
CA HIS A 200 16.69 18.09 -8.93
C HIS A 200 15.51 18.47 -8.05
N ARG A 201 15.74 19.38 -7.10
CA ARG A 201 14.67 19.96 -6.28
C ARG A 201 13.56 20.57 -7.15
N MET A 202 13.94 21.21 -8.25
CA MET A 202 13.00 21.81 -9.22
C MET A 202 12.14 20.81 -9.98
N SER A 203 12.44 19.50 -9.89
CA SER A 203 11.57 18.47 -10.46
C SER A 203 10.25 18.32 -9.70
N ILE A 204 10.18 18.84 -8.46
CA ILE A 204 8.96 18.88 -7.65
C ILE A 204 8.71 20.33 -7.24
N MET A 205 7.63 20.91 -7.75
CA MET A 205 7.24 22.30 -7.45
C MET A 205 5.76 22.39 -7.09
N SER A 206 5.42 23.42 -6.33
CA SER A 206 4.03 23.75 -6.03
C SER A 206 3.44 24.62 -7.13
N HIS A 207 2.24 24.28 -7.59
CA HIS A 207 1.44 25.06 -8.53
C HIS A 207 0.04 25.30 -7.96
N ARG A 208 -0.68 26.26 -8.54
CA ARG A 208 -2.09 26.54 -8.27
C ARG A 208 -2.99 25.97 -9.36
#